data_AF-A0A2T4VJN0-F1
#
_entry.id   AF-A0A2T4VJN0-F1
#
_cell.length_a   1.000
_cell.length_b   1.000
_cell.length_c   1.000
_cell.angle_alpha   90.00
_cell.angle_beta   90.00
_cell.angle_gamma   90.00
#
_symmetry.space_group_name_H-M   'P 1'
#
loop_
_entity.id
_entity.type
_entity.pdbx_description
1 polymer ?
#
loop_
_entity_poly.entity_id
_entity_poly.type
_entity_poly.pdbx_seq_one_letter_code
_entity_poly.pdbx_strand_id
1 'polypeptide(L)'
;MLRLNHAYQDALEPDYQRVAWNLEFARDLGGMSEWEKNLSSLKAEFNISTLVRMGYVEEGMDPEQDPAVPAPNAAERAALASQDSEFQCSQISRLMDALDAEVGNAFYAKDVISAFILANEPNLGDEWNIDGRAYGRVYNCYRNERWVSGPFSDKPLFVAGPGGCLDPVPCAEFYTRMFETAGTSIDGFGIHAYGHPQNFATEFGWQVDLINTYPTYTGAPVYITEYNPGARPDEPLPFEPDASYFEGCYTAVVDYNRSHSNQIKALLYFADSPDSWVRGGEQCSPAVSPLPVNKWWQTSLCYNGDRHLAWFESRPTLVNSATLQVATVPSFVMPGQIFRMNVQARNTGTTSWSGQGQNSSYRLGATTHNSFNLSIYPQCGGYFVDNTNARVYTCSDVNPGEAYTYSFDVRAPTSPVTQPKFEVRMVQEQVEGFGDTVSLDVAVGQAWCGSALTQCILNANPGILANYQNTSCGNRDNIVNDWCSNIDPIGCDNLKLGTGICTRYNSPCRCAHGDHLGRIAIDPNGTYCGYRVCGNDNRVYECKTSNTWAYIGTWCY
;
A
#
# COMPACT_ATOMS: atom_id res chain seq x y z
N MET A 1 -5.09 0.41 1.52
CA MET A 1 -5.92 -0.68 2.08
C MET A 1 -5.11 -1.24 3.25
N LEU A 2 -5.53 -0.99 4.48
CA LEU A 2 -4.91 -1.55 5.67
C LEU A 2 -5.60 -2.92 5.90
N ARG A 3 -4.86 -4.05 5.98
CA ARG A 3 -5.42 -5.39 6.26
C ARG A 3 -4.83 -6.11 7.50
N LEU A 4 -5.68 -6.95 8.11
CA LEU A 4 -5.68 -7.53 9.47
C LEU A 4 -5.11 -8.99 9.58
N ASN A 5 -3.87 -9.26 10.01
CA ASN A 5 -3.56 -10.58 10.61
C ASN A 5 -2.46 -10.53 11.69
N HIS A 6 -2.67 -11.25 12.80
CA HIS A 6 -1.86 -11.16 14.03
C HIS A 6 -0.93 -12.34 14.26
N ALA A 7 -0.72 -13.16 13.23
CA ALA A 7 0.12 -14.34 13.30
C ALA A 7 1.45 -14.06 12.60
N TYR A 8 2.36 -13.39 13.31
CA TYR A 8 3.71 -13.10 12.82
C TYR A 8 4.59 -14.37 12.71
N GLN A 9 4.13 -15.55 13.17
CA GLN A 9 4.75 -16.86 12.85
C GLN A 9 4.26 -17.49 11.54
N ASP A 10 3.12 -17.03 11.03
CA ASP A 10 2.52 -17.56 9.79
C ASP A 10 2.62 -16.57 8.61
N ALA A 11 3.18 -15.37 8.85
CA ALA A 11 3.46 -14.37 7.82
C ALA A 11 4.74 -14.75 7.04
N LEU A 12 4.61 -15.73 6.15
CA LEU A 12 5.70 -16.23 5.32
C LEU A 12 5.94 -15.36 4.04
N GLU A 13 5.52 -14.09 3.97
CA GLU A 13 5.54 -13.21 2.76
C GLU A 13 6.06 -11.77 3.01
N PRO A 14 6.83 -11.20 2.06
CA PRO A 14 6.75 -9.79 1.68
C PRO A 14 5.36 -9.39 1.11
N ASP A 15 4.63 -8.58 1.86
CA ASP A 15 3.31 -8.07 1.46
C ASP A 15 3.43 -6.69 0.81
N TYR A 16 3.36 -6.65 -0.52
CA TYR A 16 3.48 -5.44 -1.33
C TYR A 16 2.30 -4.45 -1.20
N GLN A 17 1.25 -4.77 -0.44
CA GLN A 17 0.18 -3.80 -0.11
C GLN A 17 0.50 -2.96 1.13
N ARG A 18 1.62 -3.25 1.81
CA ARG A 18 2.11 -2.51 2.97
C ARG A 18 3.05 -1.40 2.48
N VAL A 19 2.61 -0.15 2.56
CA VAL A 19 3.58 0.94 2.74
C VAL A 19 3.79 1.05 4.23
N ALA A 20 4.78 0.32 4.74
CA ALA A 20 5.29 0.59 6.07
C ALA A 20 6.06 1.91 5.99
N TRP A 21 5.86 2.76 6.99
CA TRP A 21 6.48 4.09 7.03
C TRP A 21 7.51 4.11 8.13
N ASN A 22 8.72 4.57 7.78
CA ASN A 22 9.73 4.95 8.74
C ASN A 22 9.68 6.46 8.93
N LEU A 23 9.86 6.95 10.16
CA LEU A 23 9.95 8.37 10.45
C LEU A 23 11.37 8.68 10.93
N GLU A 24 12.07 9.54 10.21
CA GLU A 24 13.44 9.97 10.51
C GLU A 24 13.49 11.49 10.66
N PHE A 25 14.52 12.00 11.34
CA PHE A 25 14.78 13.43 11.44
C PHE A 25 15.82 13.86 10.40
N ALA A 26 15.55 14.94 9.67
CA ALA A 26 16.41 15.41 8.57
C ALA A 26 17.86 15.64 8.99
N ARG A 27 18.07 16.22 10.18
CA ARG A 27 19.40 16.48 10.75
C ARG A 27 20.21 15.21 11.03
N ASP A 28 19.57 14.14 11.48
CA ASP A 28 20.26 12.92 11.93
C ASP A 28 20.78 12.12 10.74
N LEU A 29 20.11 12.25 9.58
CA LEU A 29 20.48 11.60 8.34
C LEU A 29 21.95 11.90 7.96
N GLY A 30 22.39 13.15 8.03
CA GLY A 30 23.75 13.54 7.62
C GLY A 30 24.86 12.86 8.43
N GLY A 31 24.57 12.45 9.67
CA GLY A 31 25.48 11.78 10.59
C GLY A 31 25.44 10.25 10.55
N MET A 32 24.49 9.65 9.84
CA MET A 32 24.34 8.20 9.75
C MET A 32 25.57 7.56 9.07
N SER A 33 26.11 6.51 9.70
CA SER A 33 27.14 5.65 9.11
C SER A 33 26.66 5.00 7.81
N GLU A 34 27.59 4.54 6.96
CA GLU A 34 27.25 3.90 5.68
C GLU A 34 26.31 2.68 5.82
N TRP A 35 26.31 2.05 7.00
CA TRP A 35 25.40 0.97 7.39
C TRP A 35 24.02 1.47 7.85
N GLU A 36 23.94 2.62 8.54
CA GLU A 36 22.70 3.28 8.94
C GLU A 36 21.98 3.96 7.76
N LYS A 37 22.69 4.18 6.64
CA LYS A 37 22.13 4.65 5.36
C LYS A 37 21.27 3.61 4.62
N ASN A 38 21.00 2.45 5.23
CA ASN A 38 20.27 1.36 4.57
C ASN A 38 18.76 1.59 4.40
N LEU A 39 18.31 2.85 4.41
CA LEU A 39 16.99 3.27 3.92
C LEU A 39 16.71 2.73 2.50
N SER A 40 17.75 2.56 1.68
CA SER A 40 17.65 1.90 0.38
C SER A 40 17.32 0.41 0.48
N SER A 41 17.91 -0.33 1.42
CA SER A 41 17.49 -1.70 1.72
C SER A 41 16.08 -1.74 2.33
N LEU A 42 15.72 -0.81 3.22
CA LEU A 42 14.36 -0.73 3.75
C LEU A 42 13.33 -0.60 2.61
N LYS A 43 13.61 0.26 1.63
CA LYS A 43 12.75 0.43 0.46
C LYS A 43 12.81 -0.77 -0.50
N ALA A 44 13.99 -1.29 -0.80
CA ALA A 44 14.17 -2.34 -1.80
C ALA A 44 13.73 -3.73 -1.31
N GLU A 45 14.01 -4.06 -0.06
CA GLU A 45 13.72 -5.37 0.53
C GLU A 45 12.32 -5.43 1.15
N PHE A 46 11.85 -4.33 1.74
CA PHE A 46 10.62 -4.32 2.54
C PHE A 46 9.54 -3.35 2.04
N ASN A 47 9.82 -2.60 0.96
CA ASN A 47 8.94 -1.55 0.44
C ASN A 47 8.57 -0.49 1.50
N ILE A 48 9.41 -0.30 2.51
CA ILE A 48 9.22 0.71 3.55
C ILE A 48 9.54 2.07 2.94
N SER A 49 8.58 2.99 3.02
CA SER A 49 8.75 4.38 2.61
C SER A 49 9.23 5.23 3.78
N THR A 50 10.17 6.14 3.56
CA THR A 50 10.65 7.04 4.62
C THR A 50 9.95 8.39 4.56
N LEU A 51 9.39 8.79 5.70
CA LEU A 51 8.91 10.13 5.99
C LEU A 51 10.00 10.84 6.79
N VAL A 52 10.31 12.09 6.42
CA VAL A 52 11.37 12.85 7.11
C VAL A 52 10.75 14.05 7.80
N ARG A 53 10.94 14.15 9.11
CA ARG A 53 10.59 15.34 9.89
C ARG A 53 11.74 16.35 9.81
N MET A 54 11.40 17.61 9.62
CA MET A 54 12.33 18.75 9.67
C MET A 54 11.80 19.78 10.68
N GLY A 55 12.63 20.75 11.07
CA GLY A 55 12.26 21.75 12.05
C GLY A 55 12.30 21.23 13.49
N TYR A 56 13.09 20.20 13.78
CA TYR A 56 13.15 19.64 15.13
C TYR A 56 14.08 20.46 16.04
N VAL A 57 13.62 20.76 17.26
CA VAL A 57 14.39 21.45 18.29
C VAL A 57 14.87 20.42 19.31
N GLU A 58 16.18 20.31 19.47
CA GLU A 58 16.76 19.45 20.50
C GLU A 58 16.67 20.12 21.86
N GLU A 59 16.47 19.34 22.92
CA GLU A 59 16.47 19.87 24.27
C GLU A 59 17.79 20.63 24.57
N GLY A 60 17.66 21.87 25.04
CA GLY A 60 18.80 22.75 25.33
C GLY A 60 19.35 23.52 24.13
N MET A 61 18.82 23.32 22.93
CA MET A 61 19.07 24.21 21.79
C MET A 61 18.20 25.47 21.89
N ASP A 62 18.81 26.63 21.66
CA ASP A 62 18.14 27.92 21.75
C ASP A 62 18.31 28.69 20.42
N PRO A 63 17.23 28.92 19.65
CA PRO A 63 17.30 29.65 18.38
C PRO A 63 17.71 31.14 18.56
N GLU A 64 17.70 31.67 19.79
CA GLU A 64 18.29 32.98 20.07
C GLU A 64 19.83 32.96 20.07
N GLN A 65 20.43 31.81 20.41
CA GLN A 65 21.87 31.66 20.59
C GLN A 65 22.55 30.97 19.41
N ASP A 66 21.84 30.06 18.73
CA ASP A 66 22.36 29.32 17.59
C ASP A 66 21.45 29.51 16.36
N PRO A 67 21.92 30.22 15.32
CA PRO A 67 21.14 30.46 14.11
C PRO A 67 20.89 29.18 13.29
N ALA A 68 21.60 28.07 13.55
CA ALA A 68 21.38 26.79 12.89
C ALA A 68 20.15 26.03 13.43
N VAL A 69 19.61 26.44 14.59
CA VAL A 69 18.42 25.81 15.16
C VAL A 69 17.21 26.12 14.26
N PRO A 70 16.53 25.09 13.72
CA PRO A 70 15.48 25.24 12.71
C PRO A 70 14.11 25.56 13.35
N ALA A 71 14.07 26.53 14.26
CA ALA A 71 12.88 27.06 14.92
C ALA A 71 12.95 28.59 15.03
N PRO A 72 11.83 29.34 14.99
CA PRO A 72 11.84 30.80 14.97
C PRO A 72 12.43 31.39 16.24
N ASN A 73 13.27 32.43 16.11
CA ASN A 73 13.77 33.21 17.25
C ASN A 73 12.78 34.32 17.66
N ALA A 74 13.10 35.17 18.65
CA ALA A 74 12.17 36.13 19.23
C ALA A 74 11.74 37.21 18.23
N ALA A 75 12.66 37.66 17.38
CA ALA A 75 12.38 38.63 16.33
C ALA A 75 11.46 38.02 15.26
N GLU A 76 11.70 36.77 14.89
CA GLU A 76 10.90 36.03 13.93
C GLU A 76 9.52 35.70 14.49
N ARG A 77 9.40 35.29 15.76
CA ARG A 77 8.11 35.09 16.45
C ARG A 77 7.31 36.39 16.52
N ALA A 78 7.96 37.53 16.78
CA ALA A 78 7.29 38.83 16.77
C ALA A 78 6.78 39.21 15.37
N ALA A 79 7.56 38.94 14.31
CA ALA A 79 7.12 39.14 12.93
C ALA A 79 5.98 38.19 12.55
N LEU A 80 6.08 36.91 12.90
CA LEU A 80 5.05 35.90 12.66
C LEU A 80 3.73 36.22 13.38
N ALA A 81 3.78 36.95 14.49
CA ALA A 81 2.61 37.43 15.24
C ALA A 81 2.06 38.78 14.75
N SER A 82 2.71 39.47 13.79
CA SER A 82 2.27 40.78 13.30
C SER A 82 0.95 40.69 12.52
N GLN A 83 0.35 41.83 12.21
CA GLN A 83 -0.82 41.88 11.32
C GLN A 83 -0.49 41.34 9.92
N ASP A 84 -1.47 40.77 9.21
CA ASP A 84 -1.26 40.15 7.89
C ASP A 84 -0.68 41.15 6.87
N SER A 85 -1.06 42.42 6.94
CA SER A 85 -0.55 43.48 6.07
C SER A 85 0.91 43.87 6.32
N GLU A 86 1.49 43.42 7.44
CA GLU A 86 2.83 43.80 7.89
C GLU A 86 3.86 42.67 7.72
N PHE A 87 3.39 41.42 7.63
CA PHE A 87 4.26 40.25 7.54
C PHE A 87 4.81 40.03 6.13
N GLN A 88 6.10 39.71 6.02
CA GLN A 88 6.79 39.31 4.80
C GLN A 88 7.74 38.14 5.07
N CYS A 89 7.82 37.18 4.14
CA CYS A 89 8.67 35.99 4.28
C CYS A 89 10.16 36.33 4.51
N SER A 90 10.65 37.46 4.00
CA SER A 90 12.01 37.93 4.25
C SER A 90 12.33 38.19 5.73
N GLN A 91 11.32 38.43 6.57
CA GLN A 91 11.47 38.65 8.02
C GLN A 91 11.80 37.38 8.79
N ILE A 92 11.62 36.21 8.18
CA ILE A 92 11.97 34.90 8.76
C ILE A 92 13.03 34.17 7.93
N SER A 93 13.87 34.92 7.22
CA SER A 93 14.91 34.39 6.33
C SER A 93 15.91 33.49 7.04
N ARG A 94 16.27 33.80 8.30
CA ARG A 94 17.17 32.96 9.10
C ARG A 94 16.55 31.58 9.36
N LEU A 95 15.28 31.51 9.79
CA LEU A 95 14.57 30.23 9.92
C LEU A 95 14.55 29.46 8.59
N MET A 96 14.28 30.14 7.47
CA MET A 96 14.28 29.49 6.14
C MET A 96 15.64 28.88 5.79
N ASP A 97 16.73 29.60 6.08
CA ASP A 97 18.09 29.12 5.84
C ASP A 97 18.46 27.94 6.76
N ALA A 98 18.00 27.96 8.03
CA ALA A 98 18.18 26.84 8.95
C ALA A 98 17.43 25.57 8.49
N LEU A 99 16.19 25.73 8.01
CA LEU A 99 15.40 24.63 7.44
C LEU A 99 16.05 24.05 6.17
N ASP A 100 16.56 24.91 5.27
CA ASP A 100 17.27 24.46 4.07
C ASP A 100 18.56 23.69 4.43
N ALA A 101 19.30 24.16 5.44
CA ALA A 101 20.49 23.47 5.93
C ALA A 101 20.14 22.09 6.51
N GLU A 102 19.07 21.99 7.30
CA GLU A 102 18.61 20.73 7.87
C GLU A 102 18.17 19.73 6.79
N VAL A 103 17.35 20.18 5.84
CA VAL A 103 16.89 19.37 4.70
C VAL A 103 18.07 18.94 3.83
N GLY A 104 19.10 19.78 3.70
CA GLY A 104 20.34 19.45 2.99
C GLY A 104 21.03 18.17 3.51
N ASN A 105 20.90 17.88 4.80
CA ASN A 105 21.46 16.66 5.41
C ASN A 105 20.79 15.38 4.88
N ALA A 106 19.55 15.48 4.37
CA ALA A 106 18.81 14.36 3.83
C ALA A 106 19.18 14.00 2.37
N PHE A 107 20.03 14.80 1.69
CA PHE A 107 20.22 14.73 0.24
C PHE A 107 20.73 13.36 -0.24
N TYR A 108 21.59 12.70 0.54
CA TYR A 108 22.11 11.37 0.18
C TYR A 108 21.02 10.28 0.16
N ALA A 109 19.90 10.49 0.86
CA ALA A 109 18.76 9.57 0.93
C ALA A 109 17.60 10.02 0.04
N LYS A 110 17.81 10.97 -0.88
CA LYS A 110 16.74 11.56 -1.69
C LYS A 110 15.86 10.54 -2.42
N ASP A 111 16.46 9.47 -2.92
CA ASP A 111 15.75 8.49 -3.76
C ASP A 111 14.78 7.61 -2.95
N VAL A 112 14.98 7.51 -1.63
CA VAL A 112 14.19 6.65 -0.73
C VAL A 112 13.22 7.44 0.15
N ILE A 113 13.46 8.75 0.31
CA ILE A 113 12.54 9.65 0.99
C ILE A 113 11.28 9.83 0.15
N SER A 114 10.14 9.61 0.79
CA SER A 114 8.82 9.64 0.16
C SER A 114 8.09 10.97 0.39
N ALA A 115 8.32 11.63 1.53
CA ALA A 115 7.77 12.96 1.84
C ALA A 115 8.51 13.58 3.02
N PHE A 116 8.24 14.87 3.27
CA PHE A 116 8.72 15.61 4.43
C PHE A 116 7.56 16.14 5.28
N ILE A 117 7.77 16.33 6.58
CA ILE A 117 6.86 17.02 7.50
C ILE A 117 7.58 18.21 8.10
N LEU A 118 7.00 19.40 7.98
CA LEU A 118 7.53 20.62 8.57
C LEU A 118 7.15 20.74 10.05
N ALA A 119 8.14 20.83 10.93
CA ALA A 119 8.05 20.91 12.39
C ALA A 119 7.56 19.63 13.09
N ASN A 120 7.64 19.65 14.42
CA ASN A 120 6.95 18.74 15.34
C ASN A 120 6.10 19.58 16.29
N GLU A 121 4.83 19.21 16.50
CA GLU A 121 3.95 19.82 17.52
C GLU A 121 4.17 21.33 17.75
N PRO A 122 4.07 22.18 16.71
CA PRO A 122 4.64 23.54 16.69
C PRO A 122 4.06 24.50 17.75
N ASN A 123 2.93 24.14 18.37
CA ASN A 123 2.30 24.87 19.47
C ASN A 123 2.91 24.58 20.85
N LEU A 124 3.73 23.55 21.00
CA LEU A 124 4.32 23.20 22.29
C LEU A 124 5.54 24.07 22.61
N GLY A 125 5.72 24.34 23.91
CA GLY A 125 6.76 25.23 24.43
C GLY A 125 8.18 24.75 24.17
N ASP A 126 8.36 23.43 24.16
CA ASP A 126 9.66 22.76 23.96
C ASP A 126 9.97 22.51 22.47
N GLU A 127 9.06 22.92 21.58
CA GLU A 127 9.22 22.85 20.11
C GLU A 127 9.36 24.28 19.55
N TRP A 128 8.43 24.73 18.70
CA TRP A 128 8.49 26.08 18.11
C TRP A 128 7.79 27.14 18.96
N ASN A 129 6.86 26.73 19.82
CA ASN A 129 6.03 27.61 20.65
C ASN A 129 5.36 28.75 19.85
N ILE A 130 4.71 28.41 18.73
CA ILE A 130 3.99 29.36 17.89
C ILE A 130 2.53 28.93 17.68
N ASP A 131 1.64 29.89 17.45
CA ASP A 131 0.23 29.59 17.16
C ASP A 131 0.03 29.13 15.72
N GLY A 132 -1.18 28.67 15.41
CA GLY A 132 -1.52 28.17 14.08
C GLY A 132 -1.29 29.18 12.96
N ARG A 133 -1.55 30.47 13.21
CA ARG A 133 -1.37 31.54 12.23
C ARG A 133 0.10 31.74 11.89
N ALA A 134 0.94 31.80 12.92
CA ALA A 134 2.38 31.87 12.75
C ALA A 134 2.91 30.63 11.99
N TYR A 135 2.48 29.43 12.36
CA TYR A 135 2.88 28.20 11.69
C TYR A 135 2.46 28.14 10.22
N GLY A 136 1.21 28.51 9.91
CA GLY A 136 0.72 28.59 8.54
C GLY A 136 1.53 29.58 7.69
N ARG A 137 1.93 30.73 8.25
CA ARG A 137 2.84 31.66 7.57
C ARG A 137 4.21 31.06 7.27
N VAL A 138 4.82 30.36 8.24
CA VAL A 138 6.11 29.67 8.02
C VAL A 138 5.96 28.65 6.90
N TYR A 139 4.94 27.79 6.95
CA TYR A 139 4.70 26.79 5.92
C TYR A 139 4.51 27.42 4.53
N ASN A 140 3.68 28.45 4.43
CA ASN A 140 3.41 29.14 3.16
C ASN A 140 4.67 29.77 2.56
N CYS A 141 5.48 30.45 3.37
CA CYS A 141 6.76 31.02 2.95
C CYS A 141 7.73 29.93 2.50
N TYR A 142 7.93 28.89 3.31
CA TYR A 142 8.88 27.82 2.99
C TYR A 142 8.44 27.07 1.74
N ARG A 143 7.16 26.69 1.63
CA ARG A 143 6.61 25.98 0.47
C ARG A 143 6.82 26.75 -0.82
N ASN A 144 6.49 28.04 -0.84
CA ASN A 144 6.42 28.83 -2.07
C ASN A 144 7.72 29.54 -2.46
N GLU A 145 8.61 29.84 -1.51
CA GLU A 145 9.88 30.51 -1.81
C GLU A 145 11.06 29.55 -1.85
N ARG A 146 11.06 28.50 -1.02
CA ARG A 146 12.19 27.57 -0.87
C ARG A 146 11.90 26.19 -1.45
N TRP A 147 10.84 25.52 -1.01
CA TRP A 147 10.56 24.13 -1.35
C TRP A 147 10.37 23.88 -2.85
N VAL A 148 9.57 24.73 -3.53
CA VAL A 148 9.29 24.60 -4.98
C VAL A 148 10.52 24.65 -5.86
N SER A 149 11.62 25.28 -5.41
CA SER A 149 12.87 25.38 -6.16
C SER A 149 14.01 24.56 -5.54
N GLY A 150 13.75 23.94 -4.39
CA GLY A 150 14.73 23.20 -3.61
C GLY A 150 15.05 21.81 -4.16
N PRO A 151 16.06 21.14 -3.59
CA PRO A 151 16.52 19.82 -4.02
C PRO A 151 15.49 18.71 -3.83
N PHE A 152 14.43 18.93 -3.06
CA PHE A 152 13.32 17.99 -2.82
C PHE A 152 11.98 18.52 -3.35
N SER A 153 12.00 19.45 -4.30
CA SER A 153 10.80 20.02 -4.94
C SER A 153 9.88 18.97 -5.58
N ASP A 154 10.39 17.77 -5.89
CA ASP A 154 9.63 16.63 -6.39
C ASP A 154 8.94 15.80 -5.29
N LYS A 155 9.21 16.09 -4.02
CA LYS A 155 8.65 15.39 -2.86
C LYS A 155 7.50 16.20 -2.21
N PRO A 156 6.45 15.54 -1.72
CA PRO A 156 5.40 16.19 -0.93
C PRO A 156 5.96 16.83 0.34
N LEU A 157 5.46 18.02 0.68
CA LEU A 157 5.72 18.68 1.96
C LEU A 157 4.43 18.72 2.79
N PHE A 158 4.43 18.06 3.93
CA PHE A 158 3.29 18.00 4.84
C PHE A 158 3.39 19.05 5.94
N VAL A 159 2.22 19.47 6.44
CA VAL A 159 2.12 20.22 7.69
C VAL A 159 2.08 19.24 8.87
N ALA A 160 2.64 19.64 10.01
CA ALA A 160 2.46 19.00 11.29
C ALA A 160 1.22 19.55 11.99
N GLY A 161 0.45 18.67 12.62
CA GLY A 161 -0.61 19.02 13.54
C GLY A 161 -0.06 19.52 14.88
N PRO A 162 -0.88 20.23 15.66
CA PRO A 162 -0.51 20.62 17.01
C PRO A 162 -0.37 19.39 17.93
N GLY A 163 0.48 19.51 18.94
CA GLY A 163 0.57 18.56 20.04
C GLY A 163 -0.45 18.82 21.15
N GLY A 164 -0.66 17.82 22.01
CA GLY A 164 -1.52 17.96 23.19
C GLY A 164 -3.03 17.99 22.92
N CYS A 165 -3.48 17.40 21.81
CA CYS A 165 -4.86 17.50 21.32
C CYS A 165 -5.93 16.67 22.05
N LEU A 166 -5.68 16.32 23.33
CA LEU A 166 -6.68 15.74 24.22
C LEU A 166 -7.82 16.72 24.56
N ASP A 167 -7.57 18.04 24.44
CA ASP A 167 -8.59 19.08 24.43
C ASP A 167 -8.85 19.54 22.98
N PRO A 168 -10.05 19.32 22.42
CA PRO A 168 -10.35 19.71 21.04
C PRO A 168 -10.31 21.21 20.79
N VAL A 169 -10.55 22.05 21.81
CA VAL A 169 -10.74 23.50 21.60
C VAL A 169 -9.43 24.21 21.19
N PRO A 170 -8.32 24.07 21.93
CA PRO A 170 -7.04 24.70 21.56
C PRO A 170 -6.49 24.19 20.22
N CYS A 171 -6.61 22.89 19.94
CA CYS A 171 -6.11 22.32 18.70
C CYS A 171 -7.00 22.69 17.49
N ALA A 172 -8.33 22.80 17.66
CA ALA A 172 -9.20 23.29 16.59
C ALA A 172 -8.93 24.76 16.23
N GLU A 173 -8.62 25.59 17.24
CA GLU A 173 -8.20 26.98 17.02
C GLU A 173 -6.87 27.04 16.26
N PHE A 174 -5.90 26.19 16.62
CA PHE A 174 -4.63 26.09 15.89
C PHE A 174 -4.85 25.75 14.41
N TYR A 175 -5.57 24.67 14.09
CA TYR A 175 -5.85 24.29 12.70
C TYR A 175 -6.55 25.40 11.94
N THR A 176 -7.57 26.03 12.55
CA THR A 176 -8.31 27.13 11.93
C THR A 176 -7.40 28.28 11.54
N ARG A 177 -6.56 28.75 12.48
CA ARG A 177 -5.61 29.84 12.22
C ARG A 177 -4.51 29.46 11.23
N MET A 178 -4.07 28.21 11.23
CA MET A 178 -3.13 27.68 10.24
C MET A 178 -3.71 27.74 8.83
N PHE A 179 -4.95 27.28 8.65
CA PHE A 179 -5.61 27.28 7.35
C PHE A 179 -5.85 28.68 6.77
N GLU A 180 -6.00 29.70 7.62
CA GLU A 180 -6.09 31.10 7.18
C GLU A 180 -4.81 31.60 6.48
N THR A 181 -3.64 31.00 6.77
CA THR A 181 -2.35 31.56 6.35
C THR A 181 -1.43 30.60 5.61
N ALA A 182 -1.68 29.28 5.65
CA ALA A 182 -0.88 28.25 4.98
C ALA A 182 -0.95 28.28 3.44
N GLY A 183 -1.86 29.06 2.86
CA GLY A 183 -2.08 29.14 1.42
C GLY A 183 -3.11 28.11 0.92
N THR A 184 -2.93 27.58 -0.28
CA THR A 184 -3.82 26.54 -0.86
C THR A 184 -3.12 25.22 -1.17
N SER A 185 -1.81 25.15 -0.94
CA SER A 185 -0.94 24.06 -1.40
C SER A 185 -0.35 23.30 -0.23
N ILE A 186 -1.19 22.54 0.48
CA ILE A 186 -0.76 21.55 1.48
C ILE A 186 -0.82 20.16 0.85
N ASP A 187 0.32 19.47 0.74
CA ASP A 187 0.40 18.15 0.10
C ASP A 187 -0.12 17.01 1.00
N GLY A 188 -0.25 17.25 2.30
CA GLY A 188 -0.73 16.30 3.31
C GLY A 188 -0.53 16.78 4.75
N PHE A 189 -1.00 15.98 5.70
CA PHE A 189 -1.02 16.30 7.13
C PHE A 189 -0.36 15.19 7.94
N GLY A 190 0.57 15.53 8.84
CA GLY A 190 0.99 14.68 9.95
C GLY A 190 0.17 15.06 11.19
N ILE A 191 -0.45 14.09 11.87
CA ILE A 191 -1.23 14.33 13.11
C ILE A 191 -0.77 13.38 14.20
N HIS A 192 -0.96 13.80 15.45
CA HIS A 192 -0.67 12.97 16.62
C HIS A 192 -1.97 12.55 17.30
N ALA A 193 -2.02 11.31 17.77
CA ALA A 193 -3.18 10.77 18.44
C ALA A 193 -2.74 9.88 19.61
N TYR A 194 -3.08 10.29 20.83
CA TYR A 194 -2.64 9.63 22.05
C TYR A 194 -3.82 9.10 22.85
N GLY A 195 -3.64 7.99 23.57
CA GLY A 195 -4.63 7.48 24.52
C GLY A 195 -5.07 6.04 24.29
N HIS A 196 -6.16 5.68 24.97
CA HIS A 196 -6.70 4.32 25.01
C HIS A 196 -7.42 3.93 23.70
N PRO A 197 -7.34 2.68 23.21
CA PRO A 197 -7.90 2.26 21.92
C PRO A 197 -9.38 2.57 21.71
N GLN A 198 -10.20 2.55 22.77
CA GLN A 198 -11.63 2.85 22.65
C GLN A 198 -11.91 4.32 22.32
N ASN A 199 -10.99 5.22 22.63
CA ASN A 199 -11.11 6.64 22.33
C ASN A 199 -10.21 7.07 21.17
N PHE A 200 -9.32 6.20 20.69
CA PHE A 200 -8.38 6.51 19.62
C PHE A 200 -9.06 7.01 18.34
N ALA A 201 -10.18 6.37 17.95
CA ALA A 201 -11.01 6.82 16.82
C ALA A 201 -11.52 8.25 16.99
N THR A 202 -11.90 8.61 18.22
CA THR A 202 -12.35 9.96 18.54
C THR A 202 -11.19 10.94 18.40
N GLU A 203 -10.03 10.63 19.00
CA GLU A 203 -8.85 11.50 19.06
C GLU A 203 -8.31 11.90 17.67
N PHE A 204 -8.12 10.94 16.76
CA PHE A 204 -7.71 11.29 15.40
C PHE A 204 -8.91 11.75 14.55
N GLY A 205 -10.10 11.20 14.78
CA GLY A 205 -11.27 11.40 13.92
C GLY A 205 -11.70 12.86 13.86
N TRP A 206 -11.77 13.54 15.01
CA TRP A 206 -12.18 14.94 15.02
C TRP A 206 -11.17 15.86 14.31
N GLN A 207 -9.87 15.55 14.38
CA GLN A 207 -8.83 16.30 13.68
C GLN A 207 -8.98 16.15 12.15
N VAL A 208 -9.20 14.91 11.68
CA VAL A 208 -9.41 14.63 10.25
C VAL A 208 -10.73 15.25 9.76
N ASP A 209 -11.79 15.18 10.56
CA ASP A 209 -13.06 15.83 10.26
C ASP A 209 -12.91 17.34 10.17
N LEU A 210 -12.14 17.96 11.07
CA LEU A 210 -11.83 19.40 11.03
C LEU A 210 -11.08 19.77 9.75
N ILE A 211 -10.03 19.02 9.37
CA ILE A 211 -9.33 19.20 8.08
C ILE A 211 -10.35 19.16 6.92
N ASN A 212 -11.28 18.22 6.97
CA ASN A 212 -12.31 18.06 5.94
C ASN A 212 -13.35 19.18 5.90
N THR A 213 -13.55 19.94 6.99
CA THR A 213 -14.46 21.10 6.98
C THR A 213 -13.96 22.25 6.11
N TYR A 214 -12.66 22.29 5.79
CA TYR A 214 -12.07 23.29 4.91
C TYR A 214 -12.06 22.76 3.47
N PRO A 215 -12.87 23.35 2.54
CA PRO A 215 -13.04 22.82 1.18
C PRO A 215 -11.74 22.64 0.38
N THR A 216 -10.74 23.48 0.66
CA THR A 216 -9.40 23.41 0.03
C THR A 216 -8.67 22.11 0.36
N TYR A 217 -8.95 21.50 1.53
CA TYR A 217 -8.19 20.38 2.09
C TYR A 217 -9.03 19.11 2.26
N THR A 218 -10.29 19.11 1.84
CA THR A 218 -11.17 17.95 1.94
C THR A 218 -10.56 16.75 1.20
N GLY A 219 -10.37 15.64 1.92
CA GLY A 219 -9.77 14.41 1.39
C GLY A 219 -8.24 14.42 1.23
N ALA A 220 -7.56 15.48 1.68
CA ALA A 220 -6.10 15.54 1.71
C ALA A 220 -5.53 14.38 2.55
N PRO A 221 -4.38 13.78 2.15
CA PRO A 221 -3.84 12.62 2.83
C PRO A 221 -3.38 12.94 4.25
N VAL A 222 -3.72 12.08 5.20
CA VAL A 222 -3.37 12.22 6.62
C VAL A 222 -2.47 11.07 7.06
N TYR A 223 -1.45 11.38 7.85
CA TYR A 223 -0.48 10.44 8.42
C TYR A 223 -0.55 10.60 9.94
N ILE A 224 -0.91 9.53 10.66
CA ILE A 224 -0.80 9.55 12.14
C ILE A 224 0.66 9.27 12.45
N THR A 225 1.43 10.32 12.70
CA THR A 225 2.90 10.27 12.81
C THR A 225 3.37 9.89 14.20
N GLU A 226 2.50 10.03 15.19
CA GLU A 226 2.72 9.58 16.55
C GLU A 226 1.41 9.05 17.14
N TYR A 227 1.45 7.82 17.68
CA TYR A 227 0.44 7.35 18.62
C TYR A 227 1.04 6.46 19.69
N ASN A 228 0.51 6.54 20.92
CA ASN A 228 0.78 5.60 22.00
C ASN A 228 -0.34 5.68 23.08
N PRO A 229 -0.31 4.84 24.14
CA PRO A 229 -1.29 4.86 25.24
C PRO A 229 -1.54 6.19 25.96
N GLY A 230 -0.73 7.22 25.69
CA GLY A 230 -0.87 8.56 26.27
C GLY A 230 0.02 8.79 27.49
N ALA A 231 1.26 8.29 27.47
CA ALA A 231 2.26 8.77 28.43
C ALA A 231 2.53 10.25 28.17
N ARG A 232 2.61 11.04 29.23
CA ARG A 232 3.36 12.30 29.18
C ARG A 232 4.86 11.98 29.16
N PRO A 233 5.72 12.86 28.64
CA PRO A 233 7.17 12.63 28.57
C PRO A 233 7.85 12.27 29.92
N ASP A 234 7.18 12.55 31.04
CA ASP A 234 7.64 12.34 32.42
C ASP A 234 6.83 11.27 33.19
N GLU A 235 5.82 10.66 32.58
CA GLU A 235 4.95 9.68 33.23
C GLU A 235 5.11 8.29 32.59
N PRO A 236 5.11 7.20 33.38
CA PRO A 236 5.06 5.86 32.82
C PRO A 236 3.79 5.71 31.97
N LEU A 237 3.85 4.84 30.96
CA LEU A 237 2.67 4.51 30.17
C LEU A 237 1.51 4.15 31.10
N PRO A 238 0.31 4.68 30.88
CA PRO A 238 -0.84 4.39 31.74
C PRO A 238 -1.16 2.89 31.76
N PHE A 239 -0.74 2.16 30.72
CA PHE A 239 -0.67 0.71 30.66
C PHE A 239 0.36 0.30 29.61
N GLU A 240 0.98 -0.87 29.80
CA GLU A 240 1.83 -1.50 28.79
C GLU A 240 0.98 -1.91 27.58
N PRO A 241 1.27 -1.40 26.38
CA PRO A 241 0.45 -1.71 25.22
C PRO A 241 0.75 -3.14 24.76
N ASP A 242 -0.28 -3.98 24.75
CA ASP A 242 -0.23 -5.36 24.26
C ASP A 242 -0.75 -5.47 22.82
N ALA A 243 -0.72 -6.66 22.22
CA ALA A 243 -1.23 -6.85 20.87
C ALA A 243 -2.69 -6.39 20.65
N SER A 244 -3.53 -6.40 21.70
CA SER A 244 -4.91 -5.92 21.62
C SER A 244 -4.99 -4.40 21.51
N TYR A 245 -4.06 -3.67 22.14
CA TYR A 245 -3.96 -2.22 22.00
C TYR A 245 -3.76 -1.83 20.53
N PHE A 246 -2.73 -2.40 19.92
CA PHE A 246 -2.35 -2.07 18.54
C PHE A 246 -3.42 -2.45 17.54
N GLU A 247 -4.05 -3.62 17.71
CA GLU A 247 -5.19 -3.98 16.87
C GLU A 247 -6.36 -3.02 17.02
N GLY A 248 -6.65 -2.58 18.24
CA GLY A 248 -7.72 -1.63 18.49
C GLY A 248 -7.49 -0.31 17.75
N CYS A 249 -6.30 0.27 17.90
CA CYS A 249 -5.92 1.51 17.20
C CYS A 249 -5.96 1.35 15.68
N TYR A 250 -5.44 0.23 15.18
CA TYR A 250 -5.46 -0.09 13.76
C TYR A 250 -6.89 -0.27 13.22
N THR A 251 -7.74 -1.01 13.94
CA THR A 251 -9.15 -1.26 13.56
C THR A 251 -9.91 0.05 13.49
N ALA A 252 -9.68 0.96 14.45
CA ALA A 252 -10.26 2.30 14.43
C ALA A 252 -9.90 3.06 13.13
N VAL A 253 -8.63 3.04 12.70
CA VAL A 253 -8.20 3.68 11.45
C VAL A 253 -8.83 3.02 10.22
N VAL A 254 -8.90 1.69 10.18
CA VAL A 254 -9.54 0.95 9.07
C VAL A 254 -11.03 1.31 8.98
N ASP A 255 -11.73 1.29 10.10
CA ASP A 255 -13.15 1.58 10.16
C ASP A 255 -13.44 3.03 9.76
N TYR A 256 -12.64 3.99 10.23
CA TYR A 256 -12.73 5.38 9.79
C TYR A 256 -12.50 5.51 8.27
N ASN A 257 -11.47 4.86 7.73
CA ASN A 257 -11.13 4.93 6.31
C ASN A 257 -12.21 4.34 5.38
N ARG A 258 -13.05 3.40 5.86
CA ARG A 258 -14.16 2.82 5.07
C ARG A 258 -15.19 3.87 4.66
N SER A 259 -15.40 4.90 5.48
CA SER A 259 -16.34 6.01 5.18
C SER A 259 -15.65 7.28 4.68
N HIS A 260 -14.32 7.39 4.78
CA HIS A 260 -13.56 8.60 4.46
C HIS A 260 -12.54 8.38 3.32
N SER A 261 -12.92 7.64 2.29
CA SER A 261 -12.14 7.48 1.05
C SER A 261 -10.67 7.09 1.24
N ASN A 262 -10.35 6.29 2.27
CA ASN A 262 -8.98 5.94 2.66
C ASN A 262 -8.06 7.15 2.93
N GLN A 263 -8.57 8.22 3.53
CA GLN A 263 -7.82 9.46 3.76
C GLN A 263 -6.57 9.27 4.65
N ILE A 264 -6.63 8.41 5.67
CA ILE A 264 -5.48 8.10 6.53
C ILE A 264 -4.57 7.10 5.82
N LYS A 265 -3.31 7.48 5.61
CA LYS A 265 -2.30 6.76 4.80
C LYS A 265 -1.26 6.01 5.63
N ALA A 266 -1.01 6.43 6.87
CA ALA A 266 -0.04 5.82 7.76
C ALA A 266 -0.45 5.93 9.22
N LEU A 267 0.07 5.01 10.04
CA LEU A 267 -0.08 4.93 11.49
C LEU A 267 1.27 4.51 12.08
N LEU A 268 1.94 5.42 12.80
CA LEU A 268 3.31 5.26 13.29
C LEU A 268 3.36 5.32 14.82
N TYR A 269 3.83 4.25 15.45
CA TYR A 269 3.84 4.13 16.91
C TYR A 269 4.97 4.95 17.51
N PHE A 270 4.65 5.81 18.47
CA PHE A 270 5.63 6.62 19.17
C PHE A 270 6.09 5.91 20.43
N ALA A 271 7.29 5.32 20.42
CA ALA A 271 7.93 4.85 21.63
C ALA A 271 8.80 5.97 22.19
N ASP A 272 8.28 6.67 23.19
CA ASP A 272 9.14 7.36 24.13
C ASP A 272 9.76 6.26 25.01
N SER A 273 11.07 6.11 24.97
CA SER A 273 11.73 5.25 25.97
C SER A 273 11.45 5.89 27.33
N PRO A 274 10.94 5.16 28.34
CA PRO A 274 10.84 5.67 29.71
C PRO A 274 12.18 6.19 30.28
N ASP A 275 13.29 5.90 29.60
CA ASP A 275 14.64 6.34 29.93
C ASP A 275 15.19 7.43 28.98
N SER A 276 14.36 8.11 28.18
CA SER A 276 14.81 9.15 27.22
C SER A 276 15.54 10.34 27.86
N TRP A 277 15.48 10.45 29.19
CA TRP A 277 16.21 11.43 30.01
C TRP A 277 17.58 10.95 30.53
N VAL A 278 17.96 9.68 30.30
CA VAL A 278 19.32 9.17 30.56
C VAL A 278 20.13 9.22 29.26
N ARG A 279 20.27 10.41 28.65
CA ARG A 279 21.28 10.66 27.60
C ARG A 279 22.69 10.81 28.20
N GLY A 280 23.05 9.85 29.05
CA GLY A 280 24.30 9.83 29.80
C GLY A 280 24.72 8.40 30.13
N GLY A 281 25.01 7.59 29.11
CA GLY A 281 25.75 6.33 29.27
C GLY A 281 25.02 5.09 28.74
N GLU A 282 25.51 4.59 27.61
CA GLU A 282 25.59 3.18 27.15
C GLU A 282 24.41 2.20 27.28
N GLN A 283 23.24 2.55 27.80
CA GLN A 283 22.15 1.58 27.97
C GLN A 283 20.80 2.18 27.59
N CYS A 284 20.38 1.96 26.34
CA CYS A 284 18.97 1.80 26.06
C CYS A 284 18.48 0.61 26.89
N SER A 285 17.88 0.86 28.04
CA SER A 285 17.18 -0.18 28.78
C SER A 285 16.02 -0.63 27.89
N PRO A 286 15.88 -1.93 27.61
CA PRO A 286 14.74 -2.41 26.87
C PRO A 286 13.50 -2.07 27.70
N ALA A 287 12.65 -1.17 27.22
CA ALA A 287 11.26 -1.20 27.64
C ALA A 287 10.80 -2.66 27.51
N VAL A 288 10.30 -3.15 28.64
CA VAL A 288 10.34 -4.54 29.08
C VAL A 288 9.70 -5.47 28.06
N SER A 289 10.53 -6.21 27.32
CA SER A 289 10.10 -7.38 26.56
C SER A 289 10.33 -8.65 27.37
N PRO A 290 9.24 -9.23 27.91
CA PRO A 290 9.14 -10.66 28.06
C PRO A 290 7.88 -11.13 27.34
N LEU A 291 7.82 -10.97 26.02
CA LEU A 291 6.90 -11.72 25.18
C LEU A 291 7.61 -12.32 23.96
N PRO A 292 7.18 -13.51 23.50
CA PRO A 292 7.98 -14.36 22.62
C PRO A 292 8.24 -13.71 21.26
N VAL A 293 9.29 -14.20 20.60
CA VAL A 293 10.00 -13.69 19.41
C VAL A 293 9.16 -13.69 18.13
N ASN A 294 7.88 -13.35 18.19
CA ASN A 294 6.92 -13.69 17.17
C ASN A 294 5.75 -12.73 16.97
N LYS A 295 5.87 -11.45 17.35
CA LYS A 295 4.90 -10.39 17.04
C LYS A 295 5.61 -9.03 16.99
N TRP A 296 5.82 -8.43 15.81
CA TRP A 296 6.48 -7.12 15.68
C TRP A 296 5.82 -6.21 14.63
N TRP A 297 5.02 -5.23 15.08
CA TRP A 297 4.57 -4.06 14.29
C TRP A 297 5.26 -2.77 14.76
N GLN A 298 6.52 -2.83 15.18
CA GLN A 298 7.24 -1.68 15.71
C GLN A 298 8.08 -0.99 14.61
N THR A 299 7.70 0.21 14.22
CA THR A 299 8.68 1.26 13.90
C THR A 299 8.68 2.21 15.08
N SER A 300 9.69 2.11 15.93
CA SER A 300 10.00 3.17 16.88
C SER A 300 11.49 3.43 16.87
N LEU A 301 11.81 4.71 16.79
CA LEU A 301 13.11 5.33 16.95
C LEU A 301 13.90 4.70 18.12
N CYS A 302 14.99 3.98 17.85
CA CYS A 302 16.07 3.75 18.81
C CYS A 302 17.33 3.25 18.08
N TYR A 303 18.26 4.18 17.86
CA TYR A 303 19.57 3.97 17.26
C TYR A 303 20.59 3.48 18.30
N ASN A 304 21.16 2.29 18.11
CA ASN A 304 22.56 2.03 18.47
C ASN A 304 23.15 0.86 17.65
N GLY A 305 24.27 1.13 16.97
CA GLY A 305 24.86 0.33 15.88
C GLY A 305 25.30 -1.09 16.24
N ASP A 306 25.51 -1.43 17.51
CA ASP A 306 26.05 -2.75 17.89
C ASP A 306 24.99 -3.85 18.05
N ARG A 307 23.72 -3.51 18.30
CA ARG A 307 22.63 -4.53 18.40
C ARG A 307 21.89 -4.77 17.08
N HIS A 308 22.13 -3.93 16.08
CA HIS A 308 21.69 -4.20 14.71
C HIS A 308 22.31 -5.51 14.19
N LEU A 309 23.56 -5.83 14.57
CA LEU A 309 24.22 -7.07 14.15
C LEU A 309 23.55 -8.32 14.74
N ALA A 310 23.19 -8.33 16.02
CA ALA A 310 22.45 -9.46 16.58
C ALA A 310 21.05 -9.61 15.98
N TRP A 311 20.39 -8.52 15.56
CA TRP A 311 19.02 -8.54 15.01
C TRP A 311 18.99 -8.90 13.50
N PHE A 312 19.99 -8.48 12.73
CA PHE A 312 20.15 -8.86 11.32
C PHE A 312 20.78 -10.25 11.15
N GLU A 313 21.67 -10.67 12.05
CA GLU A 313 22.27 -12.01 12.06
C GLU A 313 21.41 -13.06 12.78
N SER A 314 20.39 -12.64 13.55
CA SER A 314 19.38 -13.55 14.14
C SER A 314 18.09 -13.66 13.35
N ARG A 315 18.05 -13.23 12.07
CA ARG A 315 17.10 -13.85 11.14
C ARG A 315 17.38 -15.36 11.27
N PRO A 316 16.40 -16.21 11.61
CA PRO A 316 16.58 -17.61 11.25
C PRO A 316 16.86 -17.56 9.76
N THR A 317 18.03 -18.03 9.33
CA THR A 317 18.34 -18.19 7.91
C THR A 317 17.11 -18.81 7.28
N LEU A 318 16.35 -18.06 6.49
CA LEU A 318 15.12 -18.59 5.90
C LEU A 318 15.61 -19.64 4.92
N VAL A 319 15.44 -20.89 5.33
CA VAL A 319 15.93 -22.05 4.59
C VAL A 319 15.27 -21.99 3.20
N ASN A 320 13.96 -21.75 3.13
CA ASN A 320 13.24 -21.45 1.89
C ASN A 320 12.58 -20.06 1.96
N SER A 321 12.80 -19.21 0.95
CA SER A 321 12.08 -17.94 0.78
C SER A 321 12.06 -17.53 -0.69
N ALA A 322 10.98 -16.93 -1.14
CA ALA A 322 10.78 -16.52 -2.54
C ALA A 322 10.11 -15.16 -2.64
N THR A 323 10.42 -14.38 -3.68
CA THR A 323 9.56 -13.28 -4.13
C THR A 323 8.87 -13.59 -5.45
N LEU A 324 7.60 -13.20 -5.60
CA LEU A 324 6.80 -13.52 -6.78
C LEU A 324 6.36 -12.26 -7.55
N GLN A 325 6.48 -12.30 -8.88
CA GLN A 325 6.00 -11.25 -9.78
C GLN A 325 5.20 -11.84 -10.93
N VAL A 326 4.08 -11.19 -11.29
CA VAL A 326 3.28 -11.55 -12.46
C VAL A 326 3.48 -10.52 -13.56
N ALA A 327 3.81 -10.98 -14.78
CA ALA A 327 4.04 -10.07 -15.90
C ALA A 327 2.75 -9.40 -16.39
N THR A 328 1.70 -10.19 -16.63
CA THR A 328 0.40 -9.70 -17.12
C THR A 328 -0.72 -10.65 -16.70
N VAL A 329 -1.84 -10.12 -16.18
CA VAL A 329 -3.07 -10.87 -15.90
C VAL A 329 -4.27 -10.14 -16.54
N PRO A 330 -5.24 -10.85 -17.14
CA PRO A 330 -6.50 -10.21 -17.51
C PRO A 330 -7.27 -9.78 -16.26
N SER A 331 -7.78 -8.55 -16.23
CA SER A 331 -8.66 -8.08 -15.13
C SER A 331 -10.09 -8.65 -15.23
N PHE A 332 -10.47 -9.18 -16.39
CA PHE A 332 -11.77 -9.77 -16.67
C PHE A 332 -11.64 -10.94 -17.64
N VAL A 333 -12.41 -12.00 -17.41
CA VAL A 333 -12.56 -13.16 -18.28
C VAL A 333 -14.01 -13.67 -18.29
N MET A 334 -14.39 -14.41 -19.33
CA MET A 334 -15.70 -15.10 -19.37
C MET A 334 -15.61 -16.47 -18.67
N PRO A 335 -16.73 -17.02 -18.17
CA PRO A 335 -16.76 -18.33 -17.49
C PRO A 335 -16.04 -19.40 -18.29
N GLY A 336 -15.24 -20.24 -17.63
CA GLY A 336 -14.50 -21.33 -18.28
C GLY A 336 -13.42 -20.93 -19.28
N GLN A 337 -13.16 -19.63 -19.50
CA GLN A 337 -12.08 -19.18 -20.39
C GLN A 337 -10.73 -19.68 -19.90
N ILE A 338 -9.91 -20.17 -20.83
CA ILE A 338 -8.50 -20.53 -20.61
C ILE A 338 -7.59 -19.35 -20.99
N PHE A 339 -6.68 -18.95 -20.11
CA PHE A 339 -5.70 -17.90 -20.38
C PHE A 339 -4.33 -18.24 -19.77
N ARG A 340 -3.26 -17.68 -20.36
CA ARG A 340 -1.87 -17.91 -19.95
C ARG A 340 -1.51 -17.03 -18.74
N MET A 341 -0.83 -17.63 -17.77
CA MET A 341 -0.13 -16.96 -16.68
C MET A 341 1.38 -17.16 -16.80
N ASN A 342 2.12 -16.11 -16.45
CA ASN A 342 3.56 -16.14 -16.28
C ASN A 342 3.90 -15.54 -14.91
N VAL A 343 4.37 -16.39 -14.00
CA VAL A 343 4.75 -16.02 -12.63
C VAL A 343 6.25 -16.21 -12.49
N GLN A 344 6.99 -15.11 -12.31
CA GLN A 344 8.41 -15.15 -11.98
C GLN A 344 8.58 -15.31 -10.47
N ALA A 345 9.35 -16.31 -10.06
CA ALA A 345 9.74 -16.53 -8.67
C ALA A 345 11.24 -16.33 -8.52
N ARG A 346 11.67 -15.46 -7.61
CA ARG A 346 13.08 -15.28 -7.24
C ARG A 346 13.36 -15.94 -5.91
N ASN A 347 14.43 -16.72 -5.82
CA ASN A 347 14.86 -17.33 -4.57
C ASN A 347 15.57 -16.30 -3.69
N THR A 348 14.95 -15.93 -2.58
CA THR A 348 15.49 -15.01 -1.57
C THR A 348 15.93 -15.73 -0.30
N GLY A 349 15.82 -17.07 -0.27
CA GLY A 349 16.29 -17.91 0.82
C GLY A 349 17.71 -18.44 0.59
N THR A 350 18.13 -19.37 1.44
CA THR A 350 19.48 -19.97 1.39
C THR A 350 19.52 -21.37 0.76
N THR A 351 18.37 -22.02 0.58
CA THR A 351 18.27 -23.34 -0.05
C THR A 351 18.05 -23.21 -1.54
N SER A 352 18.88 -23.88 -2.33
CA SER A 352 18.63 -24.07 -3.76
C SER A 352 17.38 -24.92 -3.97
N TRP A 353 16.45 -24.44 -4.80
CA TRP A 353 15.28 -25.22 -5.18
C TRP A 353 15.68 -26.19 -6.28
N SER A 354 15.62 -27.49 -6.02
CA SER A 354 15.91 -28.49 -7.05
C SER A 354 14.83 -28.45 -8.13
N GLY A 355 15.21 -28.34 -9.39
CA GLY A 355 14.29 -28.28 -10.53
C GLY A 355 14.31 -29.57 -11.33
N GLN A 356 13.75 -30.63 -10.75
CA GLN A 356 13.69 -31.96 -11.34
C GLN A 356 12.31 -32.28 -11.94
N GLY A 357 11.58 -31.24 -12.36
CA GLY A 357 10.23 -31.35 -12.90
C GLY A 357 9.27 -32.02 -11.91
N GLN A 358 8.62 -33.11 -12.33
CA GLN A 358 7.68 -33.85 -11.47
C GLN A 358 8.31 -34.32 -10.15
N ASN A 359 9.62 -34.61 -10.13
CA ASN A 359 10.33 -35.07 -8.94
C ASN A 359 10.82 -33.92 -8.06
N SER A 360 10.64 -32.67 -8.48
CA SER A 360 10.93 -31.51 -7.63
C SER A 360 10.02 -31.48 -6.41
N SER A 361 10.60 -31.29 -5.23
CA SER A 361 9.86 -30.90 -4.02
C SER A 361 9.42 -29.44 -4.05
N TYR A 362 10.09 -28.58 -4.83
CA TYR A 362 9.78 -27.15 -4.92
C TYR A 362 8.86 -26.87 -6.11
N ARG A 363 7.72 -26.24 -5.86
CA ARG A 363 6.65 -26.06 -6.84
C ARG A 363 5.95 -24.73 -6.62
N LEU A 364 5.34 -24.18 -7.67
CA LEU A 364 4.35 -23.12 -7.51
C LEU A 364 2.99 -23.78 -7.27
N GLY A 365 2.29 -23.41 -6.20
CA GLY A 365 1.03 -24.05 -5.81
C GLY A 365 -0.12 -23.07 -5.65
N ALA A 366 -1.32 -23.51 -5.99
CA ALA A 366 -2.54 -22.82 -5.61
C ALA A 366 -2.67 -22.79 -4.07
N THR A 367 -3.18 -21.68 -3.55
CA THR A 367 -3.49 -21.52 -2.13
C THR A 367 -4.94 -21.91 -1.82
N THR A 368 -5.32 -21.86 -0.55
CA THR A 368 -6.69 -22.13 -0.09
C THR A 368 -7.73 -21.10 -0.54
N HIS A 369 -7.31 -19.93 -1.05
CA HIS A 369 -8.24 -18.88 -1.53
C HIS A 369 -8.34 -18.84 -3.06
N ASN A 370 -7.59 -19.68 -3.77
CA ASN A 370 -7.60 -19.69 -5.22
C ASN A 370 -8.94 -20.22 -5.75
N SER A 371 -9.53 -19.46 -6.67
CA SER A 371 -10.80 -19.79 -7.32
C SER A 371 -10.60 -20.46 -8.67
N PHE A 372 -9.40 -20.39 -9.27
CA PHE A 372 -9.17 -20.77 -10.67
C PHE A 372 -8.52 -22.14 -10.82
N ASN A 373 -8.79 -22.83 -11.92
CA ASN A 373 -8.18 -24.14 -12.17
C ASN A 373 -6.88 -23.98 -12.95
N LEU A 374 -5.74 -24.41 -12.39
CA LEU A 374 -4.51 -24.58 -13.15
C LEU A 374 -4.71 -25.79 -14.08
N SER A 375 -4.76 -25.56 -15.40
CA SER A 375 -5.34 -26.56 -16.32
C SER A 375 -4.36 -27.05 -17.38
N ILE A 376 -3.31 -26.28 -17.73
CA ILE A 376 -2.33 -26.68 -18.76
C ILE A 376 -0.93 -26.28 -18.32
N TYR A 377 0.01 -27.22 -18.43
CA TYR A 377 1.39 -27.06 -17.93
C TYR A 377 2.39 -27.22 -19.09
N PRO A 378 2.58 -26.19 -19.95
CA PRO A 378 3.38 -26.27 -21.17
C PRO A 378 4.89 -26.41 -20.94
N GLN A 379 5.36 -26.28 -19.69
CA GLN A 379 6.76 -26.46 -19.32
C GLN A 379 7.03 -27.95 -19.01
N CYS A 380 7.40 -28.28 -17.77
CA CYS A 380 7.72 -29.65 -17.37
C CYS A 380 6.58 -30.34 -16.59
N GLY A 381 5.35 -29.83 -16.70
CA GLY A 381 4.17 -30.42 -16.09
C GLY A 381 3.71 -29.77 -14.78
N GLY A 382 2.72 -30.41 -14.19
CA GLY A 382 2.03 -29.99 -12.98
C GLY A 382 0.86 -30.95 -12.74
N TYR A 383 0.08 -30.69 -11.71
CA TYR A 383 -1.15 -31.43 -11.45
C TYR A 383 -2.25 -30.53 -10.91
N PHE A 384 -3.48 -30.98 -11.10
CA PHE A 384 -4.69 -30.36 -10.58
C PHE A 384 -5.53 -31.43 -9.90
N VAL A 385 -5.84 -31.23 -8.62
CA VAL A 385 -6.85 -32.02 -7.90
C VAL A 385 -8.13 -31.19 -7.77
N ASP A 386 -7.98 -29.97 -7.27
CA ASP A 386 -9.03 -28.96 -7.18
C ASP A 386 -8.41 -27.54 -7.24
N ASN A 387 -9.25 -26.51 -7.16
CA ASN A 387 -8.79 -25.12 -7.25
C ASN A 387 -7.89 -24.69 -6.08
N THR A 388 -7.94 -25.36 -4.94
CA THR A 388 -7.05 -25.09 -3.79
C THR A 388 -5.85 -26.03 -3.72
N ASN A 389 -5.85 -27.11 -4.51
CA ASN A 389 -4.80 -28.11 -4.58
C ASN A 389 -4.38 -28.38 -6.03
N ALA A 390 -3.54 -27.48 -6.53
CA ALA A 390 -2.88 -27.61 -7.82
C ALA A 390 -1.41 -27.17 -7.72
N ARG A 391 -0.54 -27.72 -8.57
CA ARG A 391 0.90 -27.42 -8.58
C ARG A 391 1.43 -27.30 -10.01
N VAL A 392 2.36 -26.37 -10.20
CA VAL A 392 3.24 -26.25 -11.37
C VAL A 392 4.64 -26.67 -10.96
N TYR A 393 5.26 -27.58 -11.71
CA TYR A 393 6.57 -28.10 -11.35
C TYR A 393 7.70 -27.10 -11.65
N THR A 394 8.74 -27.11 -10.81
CA THR A 394 10.00 -26.38 -11.06
C THR A 394 10.90 -27.20 -11.96
N CYS A 395 11.32 -26.62 -13.08
CA CYS A 395 11.96 -27.37 -14.17
C CYS A 395 13.49 -27.23 -14.23
N SER A 396 14.06 -26.29 -13.50
CA SER A 396 15.50 -26.07 -13.42
C SER A 396 15.87 -25.64 -12.01
N ASP A 397 17.06 -25.99 -11.55
CA ASP A 397 17.53 -25.58 -10.23
C ASP A 397 17.49 -24.05 -10.11
N VAL A 398 17.08 -23.55 -8.95
CA VAL A 398 17.02 -22.11 -8.65
C VAL A 398 17.83 -21.86 -7.40
N ASN A 399 19.07 -21.42 -7.58
CA ASN A 399 19.97 -21.13 -6.46
C ASN A 399 19.57 -19.82 -5.76
N PRO A 400 20.05 -19.58 -4.52
CA PRO A 400 19.88 -18.31 -3.83
C PRO A 400 20.23 -17.11 -4.74
N GLY A 401 19.32 -16.14 -4.82
CA GLY A 401 19.42 -14.95 -5.67
C GLY A 401 18.94 -15.13 -7.11
N GLU A 402 18.79 -16.37 -7.61
CA GLU A 402 18.31 -16.65 -8.97
C GLU A 402 16.79 -16.56 -9.07
N ALA A 403 16.27 -16.50 -10.30
CA ALA A 403 14.84 -16.46 -10.57
C ALA A 403 14.43 -17.46 -11.65
N TYR A 404 13.20 -17.96 -11.54
CA TYR A 404 12.59 -18.91 -12.47
C TYR A 404 11.16 -18.46 -12.83
N THR A 405 10.79 -18.58 -14.10
CA THR A 405 9.45 -18.20 -14.57
C THR A 405 8.58 -19.43 -14.79
N TYR A 406 7.52 -19.58 -14.01
CA TYR A 406 6.45 -20.55 -14.22
C TYR A 406 5.48 -20.05 -15.29
N SER A 407 5.27 -20.87 -16.32
CA SER A 407 4.34 -20.58 -17.42
C SER A 407 3.30 -21.69 -17.53
N PHE A 408 2.03 -21.34 -17.36
CA PHE A 408 0.91 -22.29 -17.32
C PHE A 408 -0.40 -21.61 -17.72
N ASP A 409 -1.36 -22.39 -18.23
CA ASP A 409 -2.70 -21.86 -18.52
C ASP A 409 -3.66 -22.16 -17.36
N VAL A 410 -4.54 -21.20 -17.13
CA VAL A 410 -5.52 -21.17 -16.06
C VAL A 410 -6.91 -21.13 -16.68
N ARG A 411 -7.84 -21.92 -16.14
CA ARG A 411 -9.25 -21.96 -16.52
C ARG A 411 -10.09 -21.24 -15.47
N ALA A 412 -10.86 -20.25 -15.91
CA ALA A 412 -11.81 -19.54 -15.07
C ALA A 412 -12.93 -20.47 -14.55
N PRO A 413 -13.51 -20.21 -13.37
CA PRO A 413 -14.72 -20.88 -12.92
C PRO A 413 -15.82 -20.83 -13.99
N THR A 414 -16.56 -21.92 -14.14
CA THR A 414 -17.77 -21.97 -14.98
C THR A 414 -19.02 -21.56 -14.21
N SER A 415 -19.00 -21.71 -12.89
CA SER A 415 -20.05 -21.26 -11.98
C SER A 415 -19.73 -19.88 -11.42
N PRO A 416 -20.74 -19.04 -11.11
CA PRO A 416 -20.51 -17.77 -10.43
C PRO A 416 -19.78 -17.99 -9.10
N VAL A 417 -18.69 -17.23 -8.91
CA VAL A 417 -17.97 -17.15 -7.64
C VAL A 417 -18.05 -15.71 -7.16
N THR A 418 -18.36 -15.50 -5.89
CA THR A 418 -18.33 -14.17 -5.28
C THR A 418 -16.88 -13.77 -5.08
N GLN A 419 -16.43 -12.70 -5.74
CA GLN A 419 -15.05 -12.18 -5.69
C GLN A 419 -13.98 -13.24 -6.04
N PRO A 420 -13.96 -13.74 -7.28
CA PRO A 420 -12.98 -14.73 -7.71
C PRO A 420 -11.55 -14.18 -7.62
N LYS A 421 -10.69 -14.94 -6.95
CA LYS A 421 -9.26 -14.62 -6.79
C LYS A 421 -8.40 -15.67 -7.46
N PHE A 422 -7.41 -15.24 -8.23
CA PHE A 422 -6.30 -16.08 -8.64
C PHE A 422 -5.22 -15.98 -7.58
N GLU A 423 -4.85 -17.10 -6.95
CA GLU A 423 -3.89 -17.08 -5.84
C GLU A 423 -2.89 -18.23 -5.88
N VAL A 424 -1.59 -17.91 -5.86
CA VAL A 424 -0.50 -18.91 -5.91
C VAL A 424 0.70 -18.50 -5.07
N ARG A 425 1.42 -19.50 -4.55
CA ARG A 425 2.60 -19.35 -3.69
C ARG A 425 3.64 -20.43 -3.97
N MET A 426 4.91 -20.22 -3.65
CA MET A 426 5.89 -21.31 -3.63
C MET A 426 5.59 -22.32 -2.51
N VAL A 427 5.83 -23.59 -2.80
CA VAL A 427 5.57 -24.73 -1.91
C VAL A 427 6.75 -25.69 -1.95
N GLN A 428 7.20 -26.13 -0.78
CA GLN A 428 7.97 -27.35 -0.62
C GLN A 428 6.97 -28.47 -0.28
N GLU A 429 6.78 -29.37 -1.24
CA GLU A 429 5.78 -30.42 -1.22
C GLU A 429 5.83 -31.23 0.08
N GLN A 430 4.68 -31.40 0.73
CA GLN A 430 4.51 -32.06 2.04
C GLN A 430 5.25 -31.42 3.22
N VAL A 431 5.85 -30.25 3.04
CA VAL A 431 6.57 -29.53 4.11
C VAL A 431 5.86 -28.22 4.43
N GLU A 432 5.88 -27.25 3.52
CA GLU A 432 5.39 -25.89 3.78
C GLU A 432 5.06 -25.13 2.48
N GLY A 433 4.22 -24.10 2.58
CA GLY A 433 4.21 -22.99 1.61
C GLY A 433 5.16 -21.90 2.10
N PHE A 434 5.94 -21.26 1.22
CA PHE A 434 6.97 -20.29 1.62
C PHE A 434 7.07 -19.12 0.63
N GLY A 435 7.70 -18.01 1.05
CA GLY A 435 7.85 -16.80 0.24
C GLY A 435 6.52 -16.13 -0.11
N ASP A 436 6.52 -15.10 -0.96
CA ASP A 436 5.33 -14.33 -1.35
C ASP A 436 4.18 -15.18 -1.90
N THR A 437 2.96 -14.67 -1.73
CA THR A 437 1.77 -15.11 -2.49
C THR A 437 1.38 -14.05 -3.50
N VAL A 438 1.16 -14.50 -4.73
CA VAL A 438 0.44 -13.72 -5.74
C VAL A 438 -1.05 -13.84 -5.44
N SER A 439 -1.74 -12.74 -5.15
CA SER A 439 -3.21 -12.69 -5.02
C SER A 439 -3.78 -11.61 -5.94
N LEU A 440 -4.55 -12.02 -6.95
CA LEU A 440 -5.06 -11.15 -8.01
C LEU A 440 -6.59 -11.26 -8.13
N ASP A 441 -7.26 -10.11 -8.14
CA ASP A 441 -8.70 -10.04 -8.42
C ASP A 441 -8.93 -10.09 -9.94
N VAL A 442 -9.56 -11.18 -10.40
CA VAL A 442 -9.84 -11.41 -11.81
C VAL A 442 -11.33 -11.63 -11.98
N ALA A 443 -12.04 -10.62 -12.47
CA ALA A 443 -13.48 -10.69 -12.61
C ALA A 443 -13.91 -11.78 -13.61
N VAL A 444 -14.99 -12.50 -13.27
CA VAL A 444 -15.58 -13.53 -14.12
C VAL A 444 -16.98 -13.07 -14.54
N GLY A 445 -17.20 -12.94 -15.85
CA GLY A 445 -18.48 -12.54 -16.41
C GLY A 445 -19.59 -13.55 -16.19
N GLN A 446 -20.80 -13.21 -16.63
CA GLN A 446 -21.98 -14.07 -16.54
C GLN A 446 -22.50 -14.37 -17.95
N ALA A 447 -22.40 -15.64 -18.36
CA ALA A 447 -22.68 -16.09 -19.73
C ALA A 447 -24.10 -15.71 -20.24
N TRP A 448 -25.08 -15.67 -19.33
CA TRP A 448 -26.51 -15.44 -19.63
C TRP A 448 -26.96 -13.99 -19.43
N CYS A 449 -26.05 -13.07 -19.15
CA CYS A 449 -26.36 -11.70 -18.76
C CYS A 449 -25.85 -10.68 -19.79
N GLY A 450 -25.99 -11.01 -21.07
CA GLY A 450 -25.49 -10.22 -22.20
C GLY A 450 -24.17 -10.74 -22.74
N SER A 451 -23.72 -10.14 -23.83
CA SER A 451 -22.52 -10.56 -24.55
C SER A 451 -21.24 -10.42 -23.71
N ALA A 452 -20.17 -11.12 -24.12
CA ALA A 452 -18.85 -10.96 -23.50
C ALA A 452 -18.38 -9.49 -23.48
N LEU A 453 -18.69 -8.72 -24.53
CA LEU A 453 -18.37 -7.30 -24.59
C LEU A 453 -19.14 -6.50 -23.54
N THR A 454 -20.46 -6.71 -23.48
CA THR A 454 -21.34 -6.09 -22.48
C THR A 454 -20.86 -6.37 -21.08
N GLN A 455 -20.52 -7.62 -20.77
CA GLN A 455 -20.03 -8.01 -19.45
C GLN A 455 -18.68 -7.34 -19.11
N CYS A 456 -17.75 -7.24 -20.08
CA CYS A 456 -16.50 -6.53 -19.87
C CYS A 456 -16.72 -5.03 -19.61
N ILE A 457 -17.60 -4.37 -20.37
CA ILE A 457 -17.91 -2.94 -20.22
C ILE A 457 -18.55 -2.69 -18.85
N LEU A 458 -19.52 -3.51 -18.45
CA LEU A 458 -20.16 -3.38 -17.13
C LEU A 458 -19.20 -3.66 -15.98
N ASN A 459 -18.21 -4.53 -16.17
CA ASN A 459 -17.14 -4.74 -15.20
C ASN A 459 -16.20 -3.53 -15.11
N ALA A 460 -15.84 -2.93 -16.24
CA ALA A 460 -15.00 -1.74 -16.30
C ALA A 460 -15.71 -0.48 -15.77
N ASN A 461 -17.02 -0.42 -15.90
CA ASN A 461 -17.84 0.71 -15.47
C ASN A 461 -19.14 0.22 -14.79
N PRO A 462 -19.06 -0.19 -13.51
CA PRO A 462 -20.21 -0.73 -12.78
C PRO A 462 -21.34 0.29 -12.58
N GLY A 463 -21.05 1.59 -12.70
CA GLY A 463 -22.03 2.67 -12.56
C GLY A 463 -23.07 2.72 -13.68
N ILE A 464 -22.82 2.07 -14.84
CA ILE A 464 -23.75 2.08 -15.98
C ILE A 464 -25.13 1.58 -15.56
N LEU A 465 -25.21 0.47 -14.82
CA LEU A 465 -26.48 -0.14 -14.45
C LEU A 465 -27.34 0.74 -13.54
N ALA A 466 -26.73 1.64 -12.74
CA ALA A 466 -27.46 2.50 -11.81
C ALA A 466 -28.39 3.50 -12.52
N ASN A 467 -28.14 3.78 -13.80
CA ASN A 467 -28.91 4.75 -14.58
C ASN A 467 -30.15 4.14 -15.26
N TYR A 468 -30.40 2.83 -15.12
CA TYR A 468 -31.46 2.14 -15.83
C TYR A 468 -32.44 1.47 -14.86
N GLN A 469 -33.75 1.57 -15.16
CA GLN A 469 -34.79 0.96 -14.32
C GLN A 469 -34.86 -0.57 -14.46
N ASN A 470 -34.60 -1.11 -15.66
CA ASN A 470 -34.58 -2.55 -15.91
C ASN A 470 -33.15 -3.03 -16.14
N THR A 471 -32.53 -3.58 -15.11
CA THR A 471 -31.16 -4.12 -15.13
C THR A 471 -31.10 -5.65 -15.23
N SER A 472 -32.22 -6.28 -15.62
CA SER A 472 -32.29 -7.73 -15.79
C SER A 472 -31.27 -8.24 -16.81
N CYS A 473 -30.79 -9.48 -16.61
CA CYS A 473 -29.75 -10.09 -17.45
C CYS A 473 -30.07 -10.05 -18.95
N GLY A 474 -31.32 -10.31 -19.34
CA GLY A 474 -31.76 -10.25 -20.74
C GLY A 474 -31.77 -8.85 -21.35
N ASN A 475 -31.66 -7.79 -20.54
CA ASN A 475 -31.66 -6.40 -21.00
C ASN A 475 -30.26 -5.76 -21.04
N ARG A 476 -29.21 -6.42 -20.52
CA ARG A 476 -27.89 -5.80 -20.36
C ARG A 476 -27.22 -5.38 -21.68
N ASP A 477 -27.45 -6.12 -22.77
CA ASP A 477 -26.96 -5.71 -24.10
C ASP A 477 -27.63 -4.41 -24.57
N ASN A 478 -28.94 -4.26 -24.36
CA ASN A 478 -29.65 -3.03 -24.72
C ASN A 478 -29.16 -1.83 -23.90
N ILE A 479 -28.91 -2.03 -22.60
CA ILE A 479 -28.37 -1.02 -21.70
C ILE A 479 -27.00 -0.53 -22.19
N VAL A 480 -26.08 -1.46 -22.44
CA VAL A 480 -24.73 -1.09 -22.90
C VAL A 480 -24.79 -0.45 -24.29
N ASN A 481 -25.66 -0.94 -25.19
CA ASN A 481 -25.85 -0.32 -26.50
C ASN A 481 -26.37 1.12 -26.41
N ASP A 482 -27.35 1.38 -25.54
CA ASP A 482 -27.86 2.73 -25.29
C ASP A 482 -26.77 3.62 -24.69
N TRP A 483 -26.05 3.14 -23.68
CA TRP A 483 -24.94 3.88 -23.08
C TRP A 483 -23.87 4.25 -24.11
N CYS A 484 -23.46 3.27 -24.92
CA CYS A 484 -22.46 3.45 -25.97
C CYS A 484 -22.91 4.33 -27.14
N SER A 485 -24.21 4.50 -27.37
CA SER A 485 -24.73 5.25 -28.52
C SER A 485 -25.20 6.64 -28.14
N ASN A 486 -25.77 6.79 -26.94
CA ASN A 486 -26.54 7.96 -26.56
C ASN A 486 -26.01 8.67 -25.30
N ILE A 487 -25.32 7.96 -24.40
CA ILE A 487 -24.89 8.53 -23.11
C ILE A 487 -23.39 8.89 -23.12
N ASP A 488 -22.53 7.93 -23.43
CA ASP A 488 -21.08 8.14 -23.49
C ASP A 488 -20.43 7.30 -24.60
N PRO A 489 -20.57 7.73 -25.88
CA PRO A 489 -19.96 7.03 -27.00
C PRO A 489 -18.43 7.00 -26.94
N ILE A 490 -17.82 8.09 -26.46
CA ILE A 490 -16.35 8.23 -26.40
C ILE A 490 -15.78 7.29 -25.33
N GLY A 491 -16.35 7.28 -24.13
CA GLY A 491 -15.95 6.37 -23.06
C GLY A 491 -16.15 4.92 -23.45
N CYS A 492 -17.24 4.60 -24.15
CA CYS A 492 -17.45 3.26 -24.69
C CYS A 492 -16.39 2.86 -25.73
N ASP A 493 -16.07 3.74 -26.68
CA ASP A 493 -15.06 3.49 -27.71
C ASP A 493 -13.66 3.29 -27.10
N ASN A 494 -13.30 4.06 -26.08
CA ASN A 494 -12.06 3.88 -25.31
C ASN A 494 -11.94 2.49 -24.65
N LEU A 495 -13.08 1.85 -24.34
CA LEU A 495 -13.09 0.49 -23.78
C LEU A 495 -13.02 -0.60 -24.86
N LYS A 496 -13.75 -0.45 -25.97
CA LYS A 496 -13.98 -1.54 -26.95
C LYS A 496 -13.15 -1.49 -28.23
N LEU A 497 -12.39 -0.42 -28.47
CA LEU A 497 -11.57 -0.22 -29.68
C LEU A 497 -10.07 -0.12 -29.35
N GLY A 498 -9.23 -0.37 -30.36
CA GLY A 498 -7.79 -0.17 -30.29
C GLY A 498 -7.12 -1.00 -29.18
N THR A 499 -6.54 -0.32 -28.18
CA THR A 499 -5.91 -0.95 -27.01
C THR A 499 -6.83 -0.99 -25.79
N GLY A 500 -8.12 -0.68 -25.95
CA GLY A 500 -9.10 -0.72 -24.88
C GLY A 500 -9.21 -2.11 -24.26
N ILE A 501 -9.41 -2.17 -22.94
CA ILE A 501 -9.40 -3.43 -22.16
C ILE A 501 -10.48 -4.43 -22.61
N CYS A 502 -11.55 -3.96 -23.26
CA CYS A 502 -12.63 -4.79 -23.77
C CYS A 502 -12.54 -5.12 -25.27
N THR A 503 -11.50 -4.65 -25.97
CA THR A 503 -11.36 -4.80 -27.42
C THR A 503 -11.44 -6.26 -27.88
N ARG A 504 -10.83 -7.19 -27.14
CA ARG A 504 -10.87 -8.63 -27.47
C ARG A 504 -12.29 -9.23 -27.47
N TYR A 505 -13.21 -8.62 -26.71
CA TYR A 505 -14.60 -9.07 -26.60
C TYR A 505 -15.50 -8.44 -27.65
N ASN A 506 -15.05 -7.35 -28.28
CA ASN A 506 -15.72 -6.71 -29.41
C ASN A 506 -15.51 -7.53 -30.69
N SER A 507 -16.20 -8.66 -30.76
CA SER A 507 -16.00 -9.69 -31.77
C SER A 507 -17.33 -10.22 -32.30
N PRO A 508 -17.43 -10.56 -33.59
CA PRO A 508 -18.63 -11.16 -34.18
C PRO A 508 -18.78 -12.66 -33.85
N CYS A 509 -17.74 -13.31 -33.32
CA CYS A 509 -17.76 -14.75 -33.09
C CYS A 509 -18.78 -15.16 -32.02
N ARG A 510 -19.65 -16.14 -32.32
CA ARG A 510 -20.65 -16.74 -31.42
C ARG A 510 -20.66 -18.26 -31.61
N CYS A 511 -19.70 -18.95 -31.03
CA CYS A 511 -19.59 -20.40 -31.16
C CYS A 511 -20.65 -21.11 -30.29
N ALA A 512 -21.56 -21.82 -30.95
CA ALA A 512 -22.65 -22.56 -30.30
C ALA A 512 -22.31 -24.05 -30.11
N HIS A 513 -23.20 -24.75 -29.40
CA HIS A 513 -23.14 -26.22 -29.20
C HIS A 513 -21.83 -26.73 -28.58
N GLY A 514 -21.16 -25.88 -27.77
CA GLY A 514 -19.99 -26.28 -27.00
C GLY A 514 -20.37 -26.57 -25.56
N ASP A 515 -19.64 -27.51 -24.95
CA ASP A 515 -19.74 -27.81 -23.52
C ASP A 515 -18.37 -27.62 -22.88
N HIS A 516 -18.34 -26.96 -21.72
CA HIS A 516 -17.21 -27.04 -20.82
C HIS A 516 -17.05 -28.47 -20.28
N LEU A 517 -15.86 -28.77 -19.77
CA LEU A 517 -15.63 -29.93 -18.92
C LEU A 517 -16.70 -30.02 -17.81
N GLY A 518 -17.31 -31.19 -17.66
CA GLY A 518 -18.45 -31.39 -16.75
C GLY A 518 -19.82 -31.21 -17.39
N ARG A 519 -19.90 -31.13 -18.74
CA ARG A 519 -21.14 -31.00 -19.53
C ARG A 519 -21.92 -29.72 -19.22
N ILE A 520 -21.22 -28.64 -18.88
CA ILE A 520 -21.83 -27.32 -18.68
C ILE A 520 -21.89 -26.64 -20.04
N ALA A 521 -23.10 -26.40 -20.55
CA ALA A 521 -23.31 -25.76 -21.84
C ALA A 521 -22.69 -24.34 -21.87
N ILE A 522 -22.03 -24.03 -22.98
CA ILE A 522 -21.44 -22.72 -23.24
C ILE A 522 -22.52 -21.83 -23.89
N ASP A 523 -22.82 -20.68 -23.28
CA ASP A 523 -23.67 -19.67 -23.91
C ASP A 523 -22.91 -19.03 -25.09
N PRO A 524 -23.43 -19.10 -26.33
CA PRO A 524 -22.78 -18.48 -27.49
C PRO A 524 -22.50 -16.99 -27.30
N ASN A 525 -23.33 -16.26 -26.55
CA ASN A 525 -23.18 -14.83 -26.28
C ASN A 525 -21.94 -14.52 -25.42
N GLY A 526 -21.51 -15.47 -24.60
CA GLY A 526 -20.28 -15.37 -23.83
C GLY A 526 -19.00 -15.66 -24.63
N THR A 527 -19.13 -16.10 -25.88
CA THR A 527 -17.97 -16.44 -26.73
C THR A 527 -17.54 -15.27 -27.62
N TYR A 528 -16.28 -15.31 -28.04
CA TYR A 528 -15.64 -14.34 -28.93
C TYR A 528 -14.46 -15.01 -29.66
N CYS A 529 -13.91 -14.37 -30.68
CA CYS A 529 -12.84 -14.97 -31.46
C CYS A 529 -11.59 -15.16 -30.57
N GLY A 530 -11.05 -16.38 -30.52
CA GLY A 530 -9.95 -16.71 -29.61
C GLY A 530 -10.38 -17.08 -28.18
N TYR A 531 -11.69 -17.15 -27.91
CA TYR A 531 -12.22 -17.73 -26.67
C TYR A 531 -11.84 -19.21 -26.60
N ARG A 532 -11.13 -19.61 -25.54
CA ARG A 532 -10.57 -20.96 -25.38
C ARG A 532 -11.20 -21.66 -24.20
N VAL A 533 -11.58 -22.91 -24.38
CA VAL A 533 -12.25 -23.72 -23.34
C VAL A 533 -11.70 -25.13 -23.30
N CYS A 534 -11.85 -25.75 -22.14
CA CYS A 534 -11.65 -27.19 -21.98
C CYS A 534 -12.98 -27.89 -22.30
N GLY A 535 -13.00 -28.69 -23.37
CA GLY A 535 -14.15 -29.49 -23.77
C GLY A 535 -14.37 -30.70 -22.84
N ASN A 536 -15.55 -31.29 -22.93
CA ASN A 536 -15.91 -32.47 -22.13
C ASN A 536 -15.09 -33.75 -22.47
N ASP A 537 -14.32 -33.73 -23.55
CA ASP A 537 -13.35 -34.76 -23.96
C ASP A 537 -11.91 -34.44 -23.51
N ASN A 538 -11.73 -33.50 -22.57
CA ASN A 538 -10.45 -33.02 -22.04
C ASN A 538 -9.53 -32.39 -23.09
N ARG A 539 -10.09 -31.89 -24.20
CA ARG A 539 -9.35 -31.20 -25.26
C ARG A 539 -9.62 -29.71 -25.22
N VAL A 540 -8.61 -28.92 -25.58
CA VAL A 540 -8.75 -27.46 -25.68
C VAL A 540 -9.30 -27.09 -27.04
N TYR A 541 -10.40 -26.35 -27.05
CA TYR A 541 -11.02 -25.79 -28.25
C TYR A 541 -10.93 -24.28 -28.23
N GLU A 542 -10.77 -23.69 -29.41
CA GLU A 542 -10.82 -22.25 -29.62
C GLU A 542 -11.99 -21.89 -30.54
N CYS A 543 -12.74 -20.86 -30.17
CA CYS A 543 -13.79 -20.30 -31.00
C CYS A 543 -13.18 -19.51 -32.18
N LYS A 544 -13.44 -19.97 -33.41
CA LYS A 544 -12.90 -19.39 -34.65
C LYS A 544 -13.88 -18.42 -35.29
N THR A 545 -13.38 -17.63 -36.24
CA THR A 545 -14.14 -16.66 -37.05
C THR A 545 -15.29 -17.28 -37.84
N SER A 546 -15.27 -18.59 -38.08
CA SER A 546 -16.34 -19.37 -38.68
C SER A 546 -17.49 -19.71 -37.71
N ASN A 547 -17.48 -19.22 -36.47
CA ASN A 547 -18.43 -19.59 -35.40
C ASN A 547 -18.41 -21.08 -35.04
N THR A 548 -17.27 -21.73 -35.25
CA THR A 548 -17.07 -23.16 -34.94
C THR A 548 -15.95 -23.34 -33.95
N TRP A 549 -16.08 -24.36 -33.10
CA TRP A 549 -15.01 -24.83 -32.23
C TRP A 549 -13.94 -25.56 -33.03
N ALA A 550 -12.68 -25.17 -32.85
CA ALA A 550 -11.54 -25.86 -33.43
C ALA A 550 -10.62 -26.38 -32.32
N TYR A 551 -10.30 -27.67 -32.36
CA TYR A 551 -9.29 -28.25 -31.47
C TYR A 551 -7.92 -27.64 -31.77
N ILE A 552 -7.19 -27.22 -30.73
CA ILE A 552 -5.89 -26.54 -30.89
C ILE A 552 -4.67 -27.42 -30.60
N GLY A 553 -4.84 -28.74 -30.49
CA GLY A 553 -3.72 -29.66 -30.29
C GLY A 553 -3.27 -29.87 -28.85
N THR A 554 -4.02 -29.34 -27.87
CA THR A 554 -3.64 -29.35 -26.45
C THR A 554 -4.71 -30.03 -25.58
N TRP A 555 -4.27 -30.73 -24.55
CA TRP A 555 -5.15 -31.34 -23.54
C TRP A 555 -5.26 -30.44 -22.32
N CYS A 556 -6.38 -30.54 -21.63
CA CYS A 556 -6.66 -29.80 -20.40
C CYS A 556 -7.15 -30.75 -19.31
N TYR A 557 -6.97 -30.32 -18.07
CA TYR A 557 -7.35 -31.06 -16.88
C TYR A 557 -8.37 -30.26 -16.04
#